data_AF-A0A7J4KFM4-F1
#
_entry.id   AF-A0A7J4KFM4-F1
#
_cell.length_a   1.000
_cell.length_b   1.000
_cell.length_c   1.000
_cell.angle_alpha   90.00
_cell.angle_beta   90.00
_cell.angle_gamma   90.00
#
_symmetry.space_group_name_H-M   'P 1'
#
loop_
_entity.id
_entity.type
_entity.pdbx_description
1 polymer ?
#
loop_
_entity_poly.entity_id
_entity_poly.type
_entity_poly.pdbx_seq_one_letter_code
_entity_poly.pdbx_strand_id
1 'polypeptide(L)'
;IAHPDRTIPSGRITPKQFFVIALIFSAIVFTGAILISVWCLFVVGMAALFVAFHNKYLKKIVKIPAYSEIFTPVQWVVVAIFGYVAIWTALPQSHAMNYNLPIVGPIAFDADSFINMILLVLFTYFADDAHDLPEGIHDIDGDKKLGVRTYASSFGVKTSAKISFTMFFLSGILGIILYFRTILSPIFLVPFLIIWLYTLSWSYRYMKKDEQEMKDTGLIIGQKGFNYFLTAFDLMFLDILLQMMYHSFFVA
;
A
#
# COMPACT_ATOMS: atom_id res chain seq x y z
N ILE A 1 11.86 -10.66 -23.49
CA ILE A 1 10.99 -10.70 -22.30
C ILE A 1 11.86 -10.31 -21.10
N ALA A 2 11.45 -9.33 -20.28
CA ALA A 2 12.29 -8.83 -19.18
C ALA A 2 12.51 -9.86 -18.06
N HIS A 3 11.48 -10.66 -17.74
CA HIS A 3 11.58 -11.74 -16.75
C HIS A 3 10.96 -13.03 -17.31
N PRO A 4 11.77 -13.93 -17.90
CA PRO A 4 11.27 -15.15 -18.54
C PRO A 4 10.71 -16.16 -17.53
N ASP A 5 11.18 -16.11 -16.28
CA ASP A 5 10.82 -17.08 -15.24
C ASP A 5 9.46 -16.81 -14.58
N ARG A 6 8.82 -15.67 -14.89
CA ARG A 6 7.48 -15.34 -14.37
C ARG A 6 6.45 -16.36 -14.85
N THR A 7 5.38 -16.55 -14.09
CA THR A 7 4.43 -17.65 -14.27
C THR A 7 3.74 -17.70 -15.65
N ILE A 8 3.45 -16.54 -16.24
CA ILE A 8 2.84 -16.46 -17.57
C ILE A 8 3.90 -16.67 -18.68
N PRO A 9 5.03 -15.93 -18.73
CA PRO A 9 6.07 -16.15 -19.73
C PRO A 9 6.69 -17.56 -19.72
N SER A 10 6.83 -18.17 -18.54
CA SER A 10 7.34 -19.54 -18.39
C SER A 10 6.34 -20.63 -18.80
N GLY A 11 5.10 -20.25 -19.13
CA GLY A 11 4.05 -21.19 -19.55
C GLY A 11 3.44 -22.02 -18.41
N ARG A 12 3.82 -21.77 -17.14
CA ARG A 12 3.25 -22.48 -15.98
C ARG A 12 1.74 -22.24 -15.82
N ILE A 13 1.27 -21.04 -16.18
CA ILE A 13 -0.16 -20.69 -16.22
C ILE A 13 -0.45 -19.94 -17.52
N THR A 14 -1.51 -20.33 -18.21
CA THR A 14 -1.95 -19.64 -19.43
C THR A 14 -2.61 -18.28 -19.10
N PRO A 15 -2.53 -17.27 -19.99
CA PRO A 15 -3.19 -15.98 -19.77
C PRO A 15 -4.70 -16.10 -19.49
N LYS A 16 -5.37 -17.08 -20.10
CA LYS A 16 -6.80 -17.37 -19.88
C LYS A 16 -7.06 -17.87 -18.46
N GLN A 17 -6.26 -18.82 -17.96
CA GLN A 17 -6.39 -19.32 -16.59
C GLN A 17 -6.14 -18.21 -15.57
N PHE A 18 -5.10 -17.39 -15.78
CA PHE A 18 -4.82 -16.25 -14.90
C PHE A 18 -5.97 -15.24 -14.90
N PHE A 19 -6.57 -14.95 -16.05
CA PHE A 19 -7.72 -14.06 -16.15
C PHE A 19 -8.95 -14.61 -15.42
N VAL A 20 -9.23 -15.92 -15.50
CA VAL A 20 -10.32 -16.55 -14.74
C VAL A 20 -10.10 -16.41 -13.23
N ILE A 21 -8.87 -16.64 -12.76
CA ILE A 21 -8.52 -16.45 -11.34
C ILE A 21 -8.75 -15.00 -10.91
N ALA A 22 -8.29 -14.04 -11.72
CA ALA A 22 -8.51 -12.61 -11.45
C ALA A 22 -10.00 -12.24 -11.41
N LEU A 23 -10.83 -12.83 -12.28
CA LEU A 23 -12.28 -12.63 -12.26
C LEU A 23 -12.93 -13.19 -10.99
N ILE A 24 -12.49 -14.37 -10.52
CA ILE A 24 -13.01 -14.97 -9.27
C ILE A 24 -12.70 -14.06 -8.08
N PHE A 25 -11.45 -13.62 -7.92
CA PHE A 25 -11.08 -12.68 -6.86
C PHE A 25 -11.84 -11.35 -6.97
N SER A 26 -11.97 -10.81 -8.19
CA SER A 26 -12.77 -9.60 -8.41
C SER A 26 -14.22 -9.80 -7.98
N ALA A 27 -14.84 -10.91 -8.36
CA ALA A 27 -16.22 -11.21 -7.97
C ALA A 27 -16.39 -11.29 -6.44
N ILE A 28 -15.43 -11.92 -5.73
CA ILE A 28 -15.44 -11.99 -4.27
C ILE A 28 -15.37 -10.58 -3.66
N VAL A 29 -14.44 -9.73 -4.12
CA VAL A 29 -14.26 -8.37 -3.59
C VAL A 29 -15.50 -7.51 -3.87
N PHE A 30 -16.05 -7.53 -5.09
CA PHE A 30 -17.26 -6.78 -5.43
C PHE A 30 -18.47 -7.27 -4.65
N THR A 31 -18.62 -8.59 -4.46
CA THR A 31 -19.70 -9.16 -3.66
C THR A 31 -19.58 -8.70 -2.21
N GLY A 32 -18.39 -8.80 -1.60
CA GLY A 32 -18.14 -8.31 -0.25
C GLY A 32 -18.43 -6.81 -0.10
N ALA A 33 -18.04 -6.00 -1.08
CA ALA A 33 -18.32 -4.57 -1.07
C ALA A 33 -19.82 -4.25 -1.11
N ILE A 34 -20.59 -4.95 -1.96
CA ILE A 34 -22.06 -4.83 -2.05
C ILE A 34 -22.73 -5.21 -0.72
N LEU A 35 -22.24 -6.27 -0.07
CA LEU A 35 -22.80 -6.74 1.19
C LEU A 35 -22.54 -5.79 2.36
N ILE A 36 -21.50 -4.96 2.27
CA ILE A 36 -21.20 -3.93 3.29
C ILE A 36 -22.00 -2.66 3.02
N SER A 37 -21.77 -1.98 1.89
CA SER A 37 -22.48 -0.74 1.55
C SER A 37 -22.25 -0.30 0.11
N VAL A 38 -23.15 0.54 -0.42
CA VAL A 38 -23.00 1.14 -1.77
C VAL A 38 -21.74 2.02 -1.86
N TRP A 39 -21.32 2.65 -0.75
CA TRP A 39 -20.07 3.40 -0.68
C TRP A 39 -18.85 2.50 -0.87
N CYS A 40 -18.81 1.33 -0.24
CA CYS A 40 -17.76 0.34 -0.44
C CYS A 40 -17.70 -0.14 -1.90
N LEU A 41 -18.86 -0.38 -2.52
CA LEU A 41 -18.94 -0.72 -3.95
C LEU A 41 -18.35 0.40 -4.82
N PHE A 42 -18.65 1.66 -4.51
CA PHE A 42 -18.10 2.80 -5.24
C PHE A 42 -16.57 2.87 -5.13
N VAL A 43 -16.02 2.72 -3.91
CA VAL A 43 -14.56 2.69 -3.68
C VAL A 43 -13.90 1.56 -4.49
N VAL A 44 -14.43 0.33 -4.42
CA VAL A 44 -13.91 -0.81 -5.18
C VAL A 44 -14.03 -0.61 -6.68
N GLY A 45 -15.17 -0.10 -7.16
CA GLY A 45 -15.41 0.17 -8.57
C GLY A 45 -14.42 1.19 -9.13
N MET A 46 -14.22 2.31 -8.41
CA MET A 46 -13.26 3.34 -8.79
C MET A 46 -11.82 2.83 -8.77
N ALA A 47 -11.45 2.03 -7.77
CA ALA A 47 -10.14 1.40 -7.70
C ALA A 47 -9.90 0.41 -8.85
N ALA A 48 -10.87 -0.44 -9.17
CA ALA A 48 -10.77 -1.38 -10.28
C ALA A 48 -10.63 -0.67 -11.64
N LEU A 49 -11.40 0.40 -11.85
CA LEU A 49 -11.25 1.25 -13.03
C LEU A 49 -9.87 1.89 -13.06
N PHE A 50 -9.42 2.49 -11.95
CA PHE A 50 -8.11 3.09 -11.85
C PHE A 50 -7.01 2.09 -12.22
N VAL A 51 -6.99 0.90 -11.60
CA VAL A 51 -6.00 -0.16 -11.89
C VAL A 51 -6.02 -0.55 -13.37
N ALA A 52 -7.22 -0.78 -13.93
CA ALA A 52 -7.37 -1.20 -15.33
C ALA A 52 -6.86 -0.11 -16.30
N PHE A 53 -7.26 1.14 -16.11
CA PHE A 53 -6.85 2.26 -16.97
C PHE A 53 -5.38 2.64 -16.77
N HIS A 54 -4.92 2.68 -15.52
CA HIS A 54 -3.54 3.01 -15.16
C HIS A 54 -2.54 2.02 -15.76
N ASN A 55 -2.73 0.74 -15.49
CA ASN A 55 -1.78 -0.30 -15.91
C ASN A 55 -1.81 -0.53 -17.42
N LYS A 56 -2.99 -0.43 -18.04
CA LYS A 56 -3.14 -0.65 -19.49
C LYS A 56 -2.65 0.54 -20.32
N TYR A 57 -2.95 1.77 -19.91
CA TYR A 57 -2.76 2.96 -20.73
C TYR A 57 -1.87 4.02 -20.07
N LEU A 58 -2.22 4.49 -18.86
CA LEU A 58 -1.61 5.70 -18.31
C LEU A 58 -0.11 5.55 -18.05
N LYS A 59 0.35 4.38 -17.57
CA LYS A 59 1.76 4.09 -17.31
C LYS A 59 2.67 4.28 -18.54
N LYS A 60 2.12 4.18 -19.76
CA LYS A 60 2.87 4.34 -21.02
C LYS A 60 2.64 5.69 -21.70
N ILE A 61 1.48 6.31 -21.49
CA ILE A 61 1.07 7.54 -22.17
C ILE A 61 1.52 8.77 -21.38
N VAL A 62 1.38 8.73 -20.06
CA VAL A 62 1.64 9.89 -19.19
C VAL A 62 3.14 10.09 -19.04
N LYS A 63 3.64 11.23 -19.53
CA LYS A 63 5.07 11.57 -19.53
C LYS A 63 5.52 12.30 -18.27
N ILE A 64 4.76 12.22 -17.18
CA ILE A 64 5.18 12.81 -15.90
C ILE A 64 6.38 12.01 -15.37
N PRO A 65 7.47 12.66 -14.90
CA PRO A 65 8.59 11.97 -14.25
C PRO A 65 8.11 11.09 -13.09
N ALA A 66 8.63 9.86 -12.99
CA ALA A 66 8.25 8.88 -11.96
C ALA A 66 6.75 8.52 -11.88
N TYR A 67 5.95 8.82 -12.90
CA TYR A 67 4.49 8.61 -12.88
C TYR A 67 4.11 7.20 -12.44
N SER A 68 4.80 6.17 -12.94
CA SER A 68 4.41 4.80 -12.64
C SER A 68 4.55 4.44 -11.17
N GLU A 69 5.57 4.96 -10.49
CA GLU A 69 5.86 4.64 -9.09
C GLU A 69 5.03 5.53 -8.16
N ILE A 70 4.82 6.81 -8.49
CA ILE A 70 3.93 7.71 -7.72
C ILE A 70 2.49 7.17 -7.60
N PHE A 71 1.99 6.52 -8.66
CA PHE A 71 0.59 6.09 -8.73
C PHE A 71 0.38 4.61 -8.38
N THR A 72 1.45 3.81 -8.21
CA THR A 72 1.32 2.40 -7.81
C THR A 72 0.80 2.25 -6.36
N PRO A 73 1.31 3.00 -5.37
CA PRO A 73 0.82 2.94 -3.98
C PRO A 73 -0.64 3.33 -3.78
N VAL A 74 -1.24 4.05 -4.74
CA VAL A 74 -2.67 4.37 -4.72
C VAL A 74 -3.52 3.09 -4.63
N GLN A 75 -3.04 1.98 -5.20
CA GLN A 75 -3.72 0.68 -5.13
C GLN A 75 -3.79 0.14 -3.71
N TRP A 76 -2.73 0.34 -2.91
CA TRP A 76 -2.68 -0.08 -1.51
C TRP A 76 -3.43 0.89 -0.59
N VAL A 77 -3.35 2.19 -0.87
CA VAL A 77 -4.09 3.24 -0.15
C VAL A 77 -5.60 2.98 -0.16
N VAL A 78 -6.14 2.40 -1.24
CA VAL A 78 -7.55 2.01 -1.32
C VAL A 78 -7.95 1.05 -0.20
N VAL A 79 -7.05 0.15 0.25
CA VAL A 79 -7.34 -0.79 1.35
C VAL A 79 -7.62 -0.04 2.65
N ALA A 80 -6.80 0.97 2.97
CA ALA A 80 -7.00 1.82 4.14
C ALA A 80 -8.32 2.61 4.04
N ILE A 81 -8.58 3.25 2.89
CA ILE A 81 -9.83 3.99 2.65
C ILE A 81 -11.04 3.07 2.78
N PHE A 82 -10.98 1.88 2.19
CA PHE A 82 -12.06 0.90 2.21
C PHE A 82 -12.41 0.49 3.65
N GLY A 83 -11.40 0.21 4.49
CA GLY A 83 -11.62 -0.17 5.89
C GLY A 83 -12.39 0.89 6.68
N TYR A 84 -12.02 2.17 6.54
CA TYR A 84 -12.72 3.27 7.21
C TYR A 84 -14.13 3.49 6.65
N VAL A 85 -14.29 3.50 5.32
CA VAL A 85 -15.60 3.67 4.69
C VAL A 85 -16.55 2.53 5.08
N ALA A 86 -16.06 1.30 5.21
CA ALA A 86 -16.86 0.18 5.71
C ALA A 86 -17.39 0.43 7.12
N ILE A 87 -16.55 0.90 8.04
CA ILE A 87 -16.96 1.22 9.42
C ILE A 87 -17.95 2.38 9.45
N TRP A 88 -17.67 3.47 8.73
CA TRP A 88 -18.50 4.68 8.68
C TRP A 88 -19.90 4.48 8.07
N THR A 89 -20.09 3.36 7.36
CA THR A 89 -21.37 3.04 6.71
C THR A 89 -22.09 1.88 7.37
N ALA A 90 -21.36 0.96 8.03
CA ALA A 90 -21.95 -0.20 8.69
C ALA A 90 -22.32 0.04 10.16
N LEU A 91 -21.60 0.91 10.87
CA LEU A 91 -21.75 1.10 12.32
C LEU A 91 -22.20 2.53 12.68
N PRO A 92 -23.16 2.70 13.61
CA PRO A 92 -23.51 4.02 14.13
C PRO A 92 -22.30 4.67 14.83
N GLN A 93 -21.97 5.89 14.43
CA GLN A 93 -20.85 6.64 15.00
C GLN A 93 -21.37 7.70 15.98
N SER A 94 -20.87 7.71 17.22
CA SER A 94 -21.18 8.75 18.20
C SER A 94 -20.46 10.06 17.82
N HIS A 95 -21.19 11.19 17.79
CA HIS A 95 -20.68 12.52 17.37
C HIS A 95 -20.31 12.66 15.88
N ALA A 96 -20.89 11.83 15.00
CA ALA A 96 -20.59 11.89 13.58
C ALA A 96 -21.31 13.01 12.83
N MET A 97 -20.61 13.56 11.84
CA MET A 97 -21.23 14.28 10.75
C MET A 97 -21.94 13.25 9.86
N ASN A 98 -23.27 13.35 9.80
CA ASN A 98 -24.09 12.43 9.02
C ASN A 98 -24.45 13.07 7.68
N TYR A 99 -24.00 12.46 6.59
CA TYR A 99 -24.39 12.83 5.24
C TYR A 99 -25.22 11.70 4.65
N ASN A 100 -26.40 12.04 4.09
CA ASN A 100 -27.22 11.08 3.37
C ASN A 100 -27.33 11.52 1.91
N LEU A 101 -26.73 10.74 1.01
CA LEU A 101 -26.78 11.02 -0.41
C LEU A 101 -27.85 10.14 -1.09
N PRO A 102 -28.63 10.68 -2.04
CA PRO A 102 -29.79 10.00 -2.63
C PRO A 102 -29.54 8.62 -3.28
N ILE A 103 -28.30 8.28 -3.61
CA ILE A 103 -27.93 7.04 -4.33
C ILE A 103 -27.08 6.09 -3.49
N VAL A 104 -26.12 6.64 -2.74
CA VAL A 104 -25.13 5.84 -2.00
C VAL A 104 -25.51 5.63 -0.53
N GLY A 105 -26.54 6.33 -0.05
CA GLY A 105 -27.06 6.19 1.30
C GLY A 105 -26.26 6.99 2.35
N PRO A 106 -26.46 6.67 3.64
CA PRO A 106 -25.83 7.39 4.73
C PRO A 106 -24.34 7.05 4.84
N ILE A 107 -23.55 8.06 5.19
CA ILE A 107 -22.18 7.92 5.66
C ILE A 107 -22.00 8.82 6.89
N ALA A 108 -21.44 8.24 7.94
CA ALA A 108 -21.28 8.89 9.23
C ALA A 108 -19.82 8.77 9.67
N PHE A 109 -19.13 9.90 9.83
CA PHE A 109 -17.78 9.92 10.36
C PHE A 109 -17.53 11.18 11.18
N ASP A 110 -16.59 11.08 12.11
CA ASP A 110 -16.08 12.18 12.91
C ASP A 110 -14.72 12.65 12.39
N ALA A 111 -14.29 13.83 12.83
CA ALA A 111 -13.03 14.42 12.38
C ALA A 111 -11.81 13.58 12.80
N ASP A 112 -11.84 12.94 13.97
CA ASP A 112 -10.71 12.15 14.47
C ASP A 112 -10.53 10.87 13.66
N SER A 113 -11.61 10.13 13.36
CA SER A 113 -11.53 8.94 12.49
C SER A 113 -11.11 9.31 11.07
N PHE A 114 -11.56 10.45 10.53
CA PHE A 114 -11.10 10.93 9.23
C PHE A 114 -9.61 11.24 9.22
N ILE A 115 -9.09 11.94 10.25
CA ILE A 115 -7.66 12.20 10.39
C ILE A 115 -6.87 10.89 10.51
N ASN A 116 -7.38 9.92 11.26
CA ASN A 116 -6.75 8.61 11.41
C ASN A 116 -6.70 7.84 10.08
N MET A 117 -7.76 7.92 9.25
CA MET A 117 -7.74 7.40 7.88
C MET A 117 -6.65 8.07 7.05
N ILE A 118 -6.54 9.41 7.08
CA ILE A 118 -5.50 10.13 6.33
C ILE A 118 -4.10 9.73 6.80
N LEU A 119 -3.87 9.58 8.09
CA LEU A 119 -2.59 9.11 8.63
C LEU A 119 -2.26 7.69 8.14
N LEU A 120 -3.24 6.77 8.14
CA LEU A 120 -3.05 5.42 7.64
C LEU A 120 -2.80 5.40 6.13
N VAL A 121 -3.49 6.25 5.37
CA VAL A 121 -3.27 6.43 3.93
C VAL A 121 -1.85 6.93 3.65
N LEU A 122 -1.38 7.95 4.37
CA LEU A 122 -0.02 8.46 4.21
C LEU A 122 1.02 7.42 4.60
N PHE A 123 0.80 6.71 5.72
CA PHE A 123 1.65 5.60 6.14
C PHE A 123 1.76 4.54 5.05
N THR A 124 0.60 4.09 4.54
CA THR A 124 0.49 3.06 3.49
C THR A 124 1.22 3.51 2.23
N TYR A 125 0.95 4.74 1.77
CA TYR A 125 1.58 5.31 0.58
C TYR A 125 3.10 5.31 0.71
N PHE A 126 3.65 5.86 1.80
CA PHE A 126 5.10 5.98 1.95
C PHE A 126 5.78 4.64 2.20
N ALA A 127 5.17 3.74 2.97
CA ALA A 127 5.74 2.43 3.23
C ALA A 127 5.78 1.55 1.97
N ASP A 128 4.73 1.63 1.14
CA ASP A 128 4.65 0.93 -0.13
C ASP A 128 5.61 1.55 -1.16
N ASP A 129 5.54 2.85 -1.43
CA ASP A 129 6.44 3.48 -2.43
C ASP A 129 7.93 3.29 -2.07
N ALA A 130 8.27 3.33 -0.77
CA ALA A 130 9.65 3.19 -0.31
C ALA A 130 10.32 1.88 -0.74
N HIS A 131 9.56 0.78 -0.86
CA HIS A 131 10.09 -0.52 -1.27
C HIS A 131 10.09 -0.72 -2.79
N ASP A 132 9.15 -0.10 -3.50
CA ASP A 132 9.06 -0.12 -4.97
C ASP A 132 10.28 0.57 -5.61
N LEU A 133 10.79 1.65 -5.02
CA LEU A 133 11.92 2.41 -5.60
C LEU A 133 13.21 1.57 -5.76
N PRO A 134 13.68 0.80 -4.76
CA PRO A 134 14.77 -0.14 -4.93
C PRO A 134 14.55 -1.20 -6.02
N GLU A 135 13.32 -1.71 -6.20
CA GLU A 135 12.99 -2.62 -7.29
C GLU A 135 13.03 -1.90 -8.65
N GLY A 136 12.52 -0.68 -8.73
CA GLY A 136 12.61 0.18 -9.91
C GLY A 136 14.05 0.56 -10.30
N ILE A 137 14.98 0.61 -9.33
CA ILE A 137 16.43 0.74 -9.59
C ILE A 137 16.98 -0.53 -10.25
N HIS A 138 16.57 -1.71 -9.79
CA HIS A 138 16.98 -2.99 -10.38
C HIS A 138 16.49 -3.11 -11.84
N ASP A 139 15.24 -2.70 -12.09
CA ASP A 139 14.57 -2.85 -13.39
C ASP A 139 14.79 -1.67 -14.37
N ILE A 140 15.63 -0.68 -14.01
CA ILE A 140 15.82 0.57 -14.76
C ILE A 140 16.13 0.36 -16.25
N ASP A 141 16.96 -0.61 -16.60
CA ASP A 141 17.39 -0.86 -17.97
C ASP A 141 16.28 -1.51 -18.81
N GLY A 142 15.39 -2.28 -18.16
CA GLY A 142 14.18 -2.82 -18.77
C GLY A 142 13.11 -1.75 -18.98
N ASP A 143 12.87 -0.93 -17.96
CA ASP A 143 11.85 0.13 -18.00
C ASP A 143 12.18 1.22 -19.01
N LYS A 144 13.45 1.61 -19.14
CA LYS A 144 13.90 2.54 -20.19
C LYS A 144 13.62 2.01 -21.59
N LYS A 145 13.81 0.71 -21.83
CA LYS A 145 13.51 0.09 -23.15
C LYS A 145 12.02 0.08 -23.46
N LEU A 146 11.17 0.03 -22.44
CA LEU A 146 9.71 0.05 -22.56
C LEU A 146 9.11 1.46 -22.51
N GLY A 147 9.94 2.50 -22.38
CA GLY A 147 9.50 3.90 -22.28
C GLY A 147 8.78 4.25 -20.98
N VAL A 148 8.92 3.42 -19.94
CA VAL A 148 8.31 3.63 -18.62
C VAL A 148 9.17 4.62 -17.82
N ARG A 149 8.52 5.61 -17.20
CA ARG A 149 9.18 6.64 -16.39
C ARG A 149 9.05 6.33 -14.90
N THR A 150 10.09 5.73 -14.35
CA THR A 150 10.35 5.50 -12.92
C THR A 150 11.17 6.64 -12.30
N TYR A 151 11.27 6.69 -10.97
CA TYR A 151 12.19 7.57 -10.24
C TYR A 151 13.63 7.35 -10.69
N ALA A 152 14.06 6.09 -10.81
CA ALA A 152 15.43 5.76 -11.21
C ALA A 152 15.74 6.21 -12.65
N SER A 153 14.79 6.04 -13.58
CA SER A 153 14.97 6.49 -14.97
C SER A 153 14.81 8.01 -15.16
N SER A 154 14.04 8.68 -14.30
CA SER A 154 13.75 10.11 -14.41
C SER A 154 14.74 10.99 -13.64
N PHE A 155 15.18 10.57 -12.46
CA PHE A 155 15.99 11.35 -11.53
C PHE A 155 17.35 10.71 -11.18
N GLY A 156 17.61 9.51 -11.69
CA GLY A 156 18.84 8.76 -11.47
C GLY A 156 18.78 7.81 -10.28
N VAL A 157 19.67 6.82 -10.29
CA VAL A 157 19.74 5.72 -9.31
C VAL A 157 19.97 6.25 -7.89
N LYS A 158 20.99 7.10 -7.69
CA LYS A 158 21.30 7.65 -6.36
C LYS A 158 20.18 8.50 -5.78
N THR A 159 19.50 9.29 -6.62
CA THR A 159 18.38 10.12 -6.18
C THR A 159 17.20 9.25 -5.76
N SER A 160 16.87 8.22 -6.56
CA SER A 160 15.83 7.25 -6.21
C SER A 160 16.12 6.54 -4.88
N ALA A 161 17.37 6.09 -4.66
CA ALA A 161 17.74 5.47 -3.38
C ALA A 161 17.58 6.43 -2.17
N LYS A 162 17.89 7.72 -2.34
CA LYS A 162 17.65 8.75 -1.31
C LYS A 162 16.17 8.96 -1.03
N ILE A 163 15.35 9.03 -2.08
CA ILE A 163 13.89 9.20 -1.96
C ILE A 163 13.29 8.00 -1.21
N SER A 164 13.66 6.76 -1.58
CA SER A 164 13.25 5.54 -0.87
C SER A 164 13.58 5.60 0.61
N PHE A 165 14.82 5.98 0.97
CA PHE A 165 15.22 6.15 2.37
C PHE A 165 14.37 7.20 3.11
N THR A 166 14.11 8.35 2.48
CA THR A 166 13.25 9.39 3.05
C THR A 166 11.82 8.89 3.26
N MET A 167 11.27 8.14 2.31
CA MET A 167 9.92 7.56 2.42
C MET A 167 9.83 6.53 3.56
N PHE A 168 10.82 5.64 3.72
CA PHE A 168 10.88 4.72 4.88
C PHE A 168 11.00 5.47 6.22
N PHE A 169 11.75 6.56 6.25
CA PHE A 169 11.87 7.38 7.46
C PHE A 169 10.53 8.02 7.81
N LEU A 170 9.84 8.62 6.82
CA LEU A 170 8.53 9.23 7.00
C LEU A 170 7.45 8.20 7.38
N SER A 171 7.43 7.02 6.76
CA SER A 171 6.47 5.96 7.11
C SER A 171 6.63 5.52 8.56
N GLY A 172 7.85 5.42 9.06
CA GLY A 172 8.10 5.11 10.47
C GLY A 172 7.57 6.15 11.45
N ILE A 173 7.81 7.43 11.16
CA ILE A 173 7.25 8.54 11.94
C ILE A 173 5.72 8.46 11.94
N LEU A 174 5.11 8.23 10.77
CA LEU A 174 3.66 8.09 10.65
C LEU A 174 3.13 6.89 11.45
N GLY A 175 3.85 5.77 11.47
CA GLY A 175 3.47 4.61 12.31
C GLY A 175 3.52 4.92 13.82
N ILE A 176 4.49 5.73 14.27
CA ILE A 176 4.53 6.21 15.67
C ILE A 176 3.36 7.17 15.94
N ILE A 177 3.06 8.07 15.02
CA ILE A 177 1.92 9.00 15.16
C ILE A 177 0.60 8.21 15.19
N LEU A 178 0.46 7.18 14.35
CA LEU A 178 -0.70 6.27 14.36
C LEU A 178 -0.87 5.62 15.73
N TYR A 179 0.21 5.14 16.36
CA TYR A 179 0.15 4.60 17.72
C TYR A 179 -0.46 5.60 18.72
N PHE A 180 0.00 6.85 18.72
CA PHE A 180 -0.53 7.86 19.66
C PHE A 180 -1.94 8.36 19.33
N ARG A 181 -2.40 8.18 18.09
CA ARG A 181 -3.71 8.70 17.60
C ARG A 181 -4.81 7.67 17.56
N THR A 182 -4.47 6.39 17.61
CA THR A 182 -5.42 5.29 17.45
C THR A 182 -5.45 4.41 18.70
N ILE A 183 -6.21 3.33 18.65
CA ILE A 183 -6.32 2.35 19.74
C ILE A 183 -5.12 1.39 19.84
N LEU A 184 -4.09 1.58 19.01
CA LEU A 184 -2.93 0.69 19.00
C LEU A 184 -2.21 0.74 20.35
N SER A 185 -1.78 -0.43 20.81
CA SER A 185 -1.14 -0.63 22.10
C SER A 185 0.38 -0.83 21.97
N PRO A 186 1.11 -0.90 23.09
CA PRO A 186 2.54 -1.21 23.07
C PRO A 186 2.89 -2.53 22.36
N ILE A 187 1.93 -3.45 22.21
CA ILE A 187 2.08 -4.71 21.44
C ILE A 187 2.35 -4.42 19.96
N PHE A 188 1.75 -3.37 19.40
CA PHE A 188 2.10 -2.88 18.07
C PHE A 188 3.42 -2.10 18.09
N LEU A 189 3.55 -1.11 18.99
CA LEU A 189 4.63 -0.13 18.93
C LEU A 189 6.03 -0.76 19.05
N VAL A 190 6.24 -1.66 20.02
CA VAL A 190 7.58 -2.19 20.30
C VAL A 190 8.11 -3.02 19.12
N PRO A 191 7.38 -4.04 18.62
CA PRO A 191 7.81 -4.78 17.43
C PRO A 191 7.90 -3.90 16.18
N PHE A 192 6.98 -2.94 16.01
CA PHE A 192 7.01 -1.99 14.89
C PHE A 192 8.31 -1.18 14.86
N LEU A 193 8.74 -0.64 16.01
CA LEU A 193 9.99 0.11 16.11
C LEU A 193 11.21 -0.75 15.77
N ILE A 194 11.22 -2.02 16.21
CA ILE A 194 12.31 -2.95 15.91
C ILE A 194 12.42 -3.19 14.41
N ILE A 195 11.32 -3.54 13.74
CA ILE A 195 11.34 -3.82 12.30
C ILE A 195 11.58 -2.56 11.47
N TRP A 196 11.07 -1.42 11.91
CA TRP A 196 11.32 -0.14 11.28
C TRP A 196 12.81 0.23 11.34
N LEU A 197 13.42 0.22 12.52
CA LEU A 197 14.85 0.54 12.68
C LEU A 197 15.75 -0.45 11.92
N TYR A 198 15.39 -1.74 11.94
CA TYR A 198 16.06 -2.76 11.14
C TYR A 198 16.04 -2.39 9.66
N THR A 199 14.86 -2.14 9.09
CA THR A 199 14.68 -1.86 7.66
C THR A 199 15.30 -0.53 7.26
N LEU A 200 15.14 0.50 8.10
CA LEU A 200 15.75 1.82 7.92
C LEU A 200 17.29 1.73 7.89
N SER A 201 17.89 0.88 8.73
CA SER A 201 19.34 0.67 8.72
C SER A 201 19.83 0.04 7.41
N TRP A 202 19.05 -0.88 6.82
CA TRP A 202 19.34 -1.46 5.51
C TRP A 202 19.19 -0.44 4.38
N SER A 203 18.10 0.33 4.38
CA SER A 203 17.87 1.40 3.40
C SER A 203 18.97 2.48 3.47
N TYR A 204 19.39 2.87 4.68
CA TYR A 204 20.49 3.81 4.87
C TYR A 204 21.82 3.31 4.30
N ARG A 205 22.15 2.03 4.53
CA ARG A 205 23.35 1.41 3.97
C ARG A 205 23.25 1.31 2.45
N TYR A 206 22.08 0.96 1.93
CA TYR A 206 21.82 0.88 0.49
C TYR A 206 22.05 2.21 -0.21
N MET A 207 21.54 3.32 0.35
CA MET A 207 21.73 4.68 -0.17
C MET A 207 23.21 5.10 -0.31
N LYS A 208 24.13 4.47 0.45
CA LYS A 208 25.56 4.76 0.41
C LYS A 208 26.36 3.94 -0.60
N LYS A 209 25.74 2.93 -1.20
CA LYS A 209 26.41 2.07 -2.20
C LYS A 209 26.70 2.83 -3.49
N ASP A 210 27.55 2.26 -4.32
CA ASP A 210 27.71 2.67 -5.70
C ASP A 210 26.52 2.23 -6.56
N GLU A 211 26.40 2.79 -7.76
CA GLU A 211 25.21 2.55 -8.59
C GLU A 211 25.09 1.10 -9.08
N GLN A 212 26.22 0.41 -9.30
CA GLN A 212 26.19 -0.96 -9.77
C GLN A 212 25.70 -1.89 -8.65
N GLU A 213 26.25 -1.79 -7.44
CA GLU A 213 25.74 -2.57 -6.31
C GLU A 213 24.29 -2.22 -5.96
N MET A 214 23.85 -0.97 -6.16
CA MET A 214 22.44 -0.61 -5.99
C MET A 214 21.55 -1.40 -6.95
N LYS A 215 21.89 -1.44 -8.25
CA LYS A 215 21.15 -2.25 -9.24
C LYS A 215 21.14 -3.73 -8.87
N ASP A 216 22.27 -4.26 -8.41
CA ASP A 216 22.40 -5.69 -8.11
C ASP A 216 21.65 -6.10 -6.83
N THR A 217 21.55 -5.19 -5.85
CA THR A 217 20.91 -5.47 -4.55
C THR A 217 19.52 -4.86 -4.38
N GLY A 218 19.02 -4.12 -5.38
CA GLY A 218 17.74 -3.43 -5.34
C GLY A 218 16.56 -4.34 -4.98
N LEU A 219 16.47 -5.52 -5.60
CA LEU A 219 15.42 -6.51 -5.34
C LEU A 219 15.41 -7.02 -3.89
N ILE A 220 16.59 -7.20 -3.27
CA ILE A 220 16.71 -7.65 -1.88
C ILE A 220 16.25 -6.55 -0.92
N ILE A 221 16.59 -5.29 -1.22
CA ILE A 221 16.20 -4.16 -0.39
C ILE A 221 14.71 -3.86 -0.54
N GLY A 222 14.17 -3.94 -1.76
CA GLY A 222 12.73 -3.88 -2.04
C GLY A 222 11.97 -4.92 -1.24
N GLN A 223 12.38 -6.19 -1.29
CA GLN A 223 11.74 -7.25 -0.51
C GLN A 223 11.78 -6.99 1.01
N LYS A 224 12.89 -6.47 1.56
CA LYS A 224 12.95 -6.09 2.99
C LYS A 224 11.96 -4.98 3.32
N GLY A 225 11.84 -3.99 2.43
CA GLY A 225 10.86 -2.92 2.52
C GLY A 225 9.43 -3.43 2.50
N PHE A 226 9.11 -4.33 1.57
CA PHE A 226 7.79 -4.95 1.45
C PHE A 226 7.45 -5.77 2.70
N ASN A 227 8.42 -6.52 3.25
CA ASN A 227 8.23 -7.26 4.49
C ASN A 227 7.96 -6.32 5.68
N TYR A 228 8.62 -5.16 5.76
CA TYR A 228 8.31 -4.14 6.76
C TYR A 228 6.87 -3.65 6.62
N PHE A 229 6.44 -3.34 5.40
CA PHE A 229 5.07 -2.91 5.10
C PHE A 229 4.04 -3.94 5.55
N LEU A 230 4.17 -5.20 5.10
CA LEU A 230 3.25 -6.27 5.46
C LEU A 230 3.25 -6.56 6.97
N THR A 231 4.43 -6.67 7.57
CA THR A 231 4.56 -6.95 9.00
C THR A 231 3.94 -5.83 9.84
N ALA A 232 4.03 -4.56 9.41
CA ALA A 232 3.38 -3.47 10.10
C ALA A 232 1.85 -3.64 10.14
N PHE A 233 1.23 -4.05 9.02
CA PHE A 233 -0.20 -4.36 8.98
C PHE A 233 -0.56 -5.58 9.82
N ASP A 234 0.24 -6.65 9.76
CA ASP A 234 0.04 -7.85 10.57
C ASP A 234 0.11 -7.51 12.07
N LEU A 235 1.03 -6.64 12.48
CA LEU A 235 1.14 -6.16 13.86
C LEU A 235 -0.07 -5.33 14.27
N MET A 236 -0.58 -4.44 13.41
CA MET A 236 -1.81 -3.68 13.69
C MET A 236 -3.00 -4.63 13.88
N PHE A 237 -3.15 -5.61 12.99
CA PHE A 237 -4.22 -6.59 13.06
C PHE A 237 -4.12 -7.45 14.33
N LEU A 238 -2.93 -7.98 14.63
CA LEU A 238 -2.68 -8.82 15.80
C LEU A 238 -2.96 -8.06 17.10
N ASP A 239 -2.52 -6.81 17.20
CA ASP A 239 -2.75 -5.97 18.36
C ASP A 239 -4.26 -5.76 18.60
N ILE A 240 -5.00 -5.35 17.57
CA ILE A 240 -6.47 -5.18 17.66
C ILE A 240 -7.15 -6.50 18.05
N LEU A 241 -6.75 -7.61 17.45
CA LEU A 241 -7.30 -8.94 17.77
C LEU A 241 -7.07 -9.30 19.25
N LEU A 242 -5.86 -9.09 19.76
CA LEU A 242 -5.52 -9.37 21.16
C LEU A 242 -6.29 -8.46 22.12
N GLN A 243 -6.49 -7.19 21.77
CA GLN A 243 -7.33 -6.28 22.55
C GLN A 243 -8.79 -6.74 22.59
N MET A 244 -9.35 -7.17 21.45
CA MET A 244 -10.70 -7.71 21.38
C MET A 244 -10.87 -8.98 22.21
N MET A 245 -9.89 -9.90 22.16
CA MET A 245 -9.88 -11.10 22.99
C MET A 245 -9.81 -10.74 24.47
N TYR A 246 -8.91 -9.85 24.86
CA TYR A 246 -8.78 -9.41 26.24
C TYR A 246 -10.08 -8.81 26.78
N HIS A 247 -10.73 -7.94 26.00
CA HIS A 247 -12.01 -7.35 26.38
C HIS A 247 -13.11 -8.41 26.54
N SER A 248 -13.17 -9.38 25.62
CA SER A 248 -14.20 -10.44 25.63
C SER A 248 -14.03 -11.43 26.80
N PHE A 249 -12.80 -11.68 27.25
CA PHE A 249 -12.52 -12.68 28.30
C PHE A 249 -12.42 -12.11 29.71
N PHE A 250 -12.05 -10.83 29.87
CA PHE A 250 -11.70 -10.28 31.19
C PHE A 250 -12.48 -9.03 31.59
N VAL A 251 -13.27 -8.43 30.69
CA VAL A 251 -14.01 -7.19 30.94
C VAL A 251 -15.53 -7.35 30.80
N ALA A 252 -16.00 -8.42 30.16
CA ALA A 252 -17.41 -8.83 30.12
C ALA A 252 -17.81 -9.62 31.39
#